data_AF-A0A397S8N9-F1
#
_entry.id   AF-A0A397S8N9-F1
#
_cell.length_a   1.000
_cell.length_b   1.000
_cell.length_c   1.000
_cell.angle_alpha   90.00
_cell.angle_beta   90.00
_cell.angle_gamma   90.00
#
_symmetry.space_group_name_H-M   'P 1'
#
loop_
_entity.id
_entity.type
_entity.pdbx_description
1 polymer ?
#
loop_
_entity_poly.entity_id
_entity_poly.type
_entity_poly.pdbx_seq_one_letter_code
_entity_poly.pdbx_strand_id
1 'polypeptide(L)'
;MAETGETRSQKRINDNNNDAETRKKTRGGSPKFDDVWQYFIKGEEVNSGHYKATCYHCKKILLEHDNIISNLDIYGLMQDEEFFQIHSIWAPIKECINILEAKSASLADCFVYMIKLAVAIFRLLSSNPYKASAIQIFNHCYLEFQHPAYLLCYFLILIIELST
;
A
#
# COMPACT_ATOMS: atom_id res chain seq x y z
N MET A 1 -32.30 -49.88 -26.00
CA MET A 1 -31.96 -51.01 -25.12
C MET A 1 -30.62 -50.73 -24.45
N ALA A 2 -30.62 -50.80 -23.12
CA ALA A 2 -29.48 -50.92 -22.20
C ALA A 2 -28.70 -52.24 -22.51
N GLU A 3 -27.50 -52.56 -22.01
CA GLU A 3 -26.49 -52.00 -21.10
C GLU A 3 -25.26 -52.94 -21.20
N THR A 4 -24.25 -52.74 -20.35
CA THR A 4 -23.10 -53.61 -20.00
C THR A 4 -21.87 -53.52 -20.91
N GLY A 5 -20.63 -53.42 -20.44
CA GLY A 5 -20.06 -53.44 -19.09
C GLY A 5 -18.59 -53.90 -19.16
N GLU A 6 -17.73 -53.24 -18.37
CA GLU A 6 -16.47 -53.74 -17.77
C GLU A 6 -15.11 -53.73 -18.55
N THR A 7 -14.31 -52.69 -18.22
CA THR A 7 -12.89 -52.64 -17.79
C THR A 7 -11.92 -53.81 -18.04
N ARG A 8 -10.70 -53.51 -18.56
CA ARG A 8 -9.39 -53.84 -17.92
C ARG A 8 -8.15 -53.18 -18.59
N SER A 9 -7.54 -52.26 -17.86
CA SER A 9 -6.12 -51.90 -17.66
C SER A 9 -4.94 -52.30 -18.59
N GLN A 10 -4.09 -51.28 -18.79
CA GLN A 10 -2.61 -51.19 -18.63
C GLN A 10 -1.66 -51.47 -19.81
N LYS A 11 -0.83 -50.46 -20.13
CA LYS A 11 0.65 -50.33 -19.95
C LYS A 11 1.16 -49.31 -21.00
N ARG A 12 1.92 -48.25 -20.70
CA ARG A 12 3.29 -48.24 -20.16
C ARG A 12 3.68 -46.84 -19.69
N ILE A 13 4.42 -46.85 -18.59
CA ILE A 13 5.22 -45.78 -18.00
C ILE A 13 6.40 -45.46 -18.94
N ASN A 14 6.79 -44.19 -19.02
CA ASN A 14 8.20 -43.84 -19.13
C ASN A 14 8.46 -42.50 -18.43
N ASP A 15 9.12 -42.58 -17.29
CA ASP A 15 9.72 -41.46 -16.57
C ASP A 15 10.95 -40.98 -17.32
N ASN A 16 11.16 -39.67 -17.37
CA ASN A 16 12.50 -39.09 -17.44
C ASN A 16 12.46 -37.68 -16.85
N ASN A 17 12.87 -37.60 -15.59
CA ASN A 17 13.30 -36.38 -14.93
C ASN A 17 14.56 -35.85 -15.60
N ASN A 18 14.59 -34.54 -15.88
CA ASN A 18 15.82 -33.76 -15.87
C ASN A 18 15.49 -32.40 -15.27
N ASP A 19 16.01 -32.18 -14.06
CA ASP A 19 16.00 -30.91 -13.35
C ASP A 19 16.70 -29.82 -14.16
N ALA A 20 15.99 -28.72 -14.37
CA ALA A 20 16.60 -27.41 -14.57
C ALA A 20 15.76 -26.41 -13.77
N GLU A 21 16.18 -26.20 -12.52
CA GLU A 21 15.76 -25.09 -11.67
C GLU A 21 15.89 -23.77 -12.45
N THR A 22 14.76 -23.28 -12.95
CA THR A 22 14.59 -21.86 -13.24
C THR A 22 13.72 -21.29 -12.14
N ARG A 23 14.38 -20.73 -11.12
CA ARG A 23 13.74 -19.89 -10.09
C ARG A 23 12.99 -18.74 -10.76
N LYS A 24 11.71 -18.96 -11.08
CA LYS A 24 10.79 -17.90 -11.45
C LYS A 24 10.54 -17.09 -10.19
N LYS A 25 11.19 -15.92 -10.10
CA LYS A 25 10.83 -14.85 -9.19
C LYS A 25 9.35 -14.54 -9.41
N THR A 26 8.47 -15.04 -8.55
CA THR A 26 7.07 -14.63 -8.51
C THR A 26 7.06 -13.18 -8.08
N ARG A 27 6.96 -12.30 -9.07
CA ARG A 27 6.59 -10.89 -8.85
C ARG A 27 5.27 -10.93 -8.09
N GLY A 28 5.26 -10.42 -6.86
CA GLY A 28 4.08 -10.40 -5.99
C GLY A 28 2.91 -9.79 -6.76
N GLY A 29 1.98 -10.65 -7.18
CA GLY A 29 0.75 -10.22 -7.81
C GLY A 29 -0.11 -9.53 -6.78
N SER A 30 -0.85 -8.51 -7.21
CA SER A 30 -1.97 -7.96 -6.45
C SER A 30 -2.87 -9.11 -5.98
N PRO A 31 -3.50 -8.99 -4.79
CA PRO A 31 -4.44 -9.99 -4.29
C PRO A 31 -5.45 -10.37 -5.38
N LYS A 32 -5.84 -11.64 -5.45
CA LYS A 32 -6.82 -12.05 -6.46
C LYS A 32 -8.11 -11.27 -6.19
N PHE A 33 -8.84 -10.95 -7.26
CA PHE A 33 -10.07 -10.16 -7.18
C PHE A 33 -11.04 -10.65 -6.09
N ASP A 34 -11.14 -11.97 -5.90
CA ASP A 34 -11.99 -12.58 -4.87
C ASP A 34 -11.46 -12.41 -3.43
N ASP A 35 -10.14 -12.28 -3.24
CA ASP A 35 -9.53 -12.08 -1.93
C ASP A 35 -9.86 -10.68 -1.37
N VAL A 36 -10.05 -9.69 -2.26
CA VAL A 36 -10.41 -8.32 -1.87
C VAL A 36 -11.84 -8.29 -1.30
N TRP A 37 -12.77 -9.04 -1.87
CA TRP A 37 -14.17 -9.07 -1.42
C TRP A 37 -14.36 -9.61 0.00
N GLN A 38 -13.38 -10.30 0.58
CA GLN A 38 -13.42 -10.71 1.99
C GLN A 38 -13.54 -9.50 2.95
N TYR A 39 -13.14 -8.31 2.50
CA TYR A 39 -13.16 -7.08 3.28
C TYR A 39 -14.30 -6.12 2.92
N PHE A 40 -15.09 -6.44 1.88
CA PHE A 40 -16.13 -5.56 1.36
C PHE A 40 -17.47 -6.27 1.19
N ILE A 41 -18.53 -5.59 1.61
CA ILE A 41 -19.92 -5.93 1.30
C ILE A 41 -20.19 -5.46 -0.13
N LYS A 42 -20.45 -6.42 -1.03
CA LYS A 42 -20.82 -6.15 -2.42
C LYS A 42 -22.23 -5.53 -2.47
N GLY A 43 -22.31 -4.33 -3.01
CA GLY A 43 -23.55 -3.61 -3.27
C GLY A 43 -24.04 -3.81 -4.69
N GLU A 44 -24.93 -2.89 -5.12
CA GLU A 44 -25.52 -2.91 -6.46
C GLU A 44 -24.47 -2.80 -7.57
N GLU A 45 -24.75 -3.46 -8.69
CA GLU A 45 -23.98 -3.28 -9.91
C GLU A 45 -24.26 -1.89 -10.48
N VAL A 46 -23.20 -1.11 -10.68
CA VAL A 46 -23.29 0.24 -11.23
C VAL A 46 -23.10 0.21 -12.74
N ASN A 47 -22.20 -0.64 -13.23
CA ASN A 47 -21.90 -0.91 -14.63
C ASN A 47 -21.39 -2.34 -14.77
N SER A 48 -21.34 -2.87 -16.01
CA SER A 48 -20.86 -4.24 -16.27
C SER A 48 -19.53 -4.52 -15.55
N GLY A 49 -19.56 -5.39 -14.55
CA GLY A 49 -18.39 -5.79 -13.76
C GLY A 49 -17.93 -4.79 -12.69
N HIS A 50 -18.66 -3.69 -12.48
CA HIS A 50 -18.40 -2.68 -11.44
C HIS A 50 -19.53 -2.64 -10.42
N TYR A 51 -19.18 -2.77 -9.15
CA TYR A 51 -20.13 -2.84 -8.05
C TYR A 51 -19.86 -1.75 -7.03
N LYS A 52 -20.92 -1.22 -6.41
CA LYS A 52 -20.77 -0.49 -5.15
C LYS A 52 -20.14 -1.44 -4.13
N ALA A 53 -19.29 -0.92 -3.26
CA ALA A 53 -18.66 -1.71 -2.21
C ALA A 53 -18.67 -0.92 -0.90
N THR A 54 -19.01 -1.58 0.20
CA THR A 54 -18.90 -1.01 1.54
C THR A 54 -17.93 -1.85 2.36
N CYS A 55 -16.87 -1.25 2.90
CA CYS A 55 -15.91 -1.96 3.73
C CYS A 55 -16.58 -2.48 5.03
N TYR A 56 -16.38 -3.76 5.36
CA TYR A 56 -16.88 -4.37 6.60
C TYR A 56 -16.38 -3.65 7.86
N HIS A 57 -15.11 -3.26 7.86
CA HIS A 57 -14.47 -2.62 9.00
C HIS A 57 -15.00 -1.21 9.21
N CYS A 58 -15.11 -0.42 8.13
CA CYS A 58 -15.71 0.92 8.20
C CYS A 58 -17.15 0.84 8.71
N LYS A 59 -17.95 -0.10 8.20
CA LYS A 59 -19.33 -0.28 8.67
C LYS A 59 -19.38 -0.69 10.15
N LYS A 60 -18.51 -1.58 10.59
CA LYS A 60 -18.44 -2.04 11.99
C LYS A 60 -18.06 -0.89 12.93
N ILE A 61 -17.03 -0.11 12.59
CA ILE A 61 -16.60 1.04 13.39
C ILE A 61 -17.73 2.09 13.45
N LEU A 62 -18.42 2.35 12.32
CA LEU A 62 -19.55 3.29 12.28
C LEU A 62 -20.75 2.81 13.13
N LEU A 63 -20.93 1.50 13.30
CA LEU A 63 -22.04 0.93 14.09
C LEU A 63 -21.70 0.78 15.58
N GLU A 64 -20.47 0.44 15.92
CA GLU A 64 -20.03 0.19 17.31
C GLU A 64 -19.53 1.46 18.01
N HIS A 65 -19.10 2.46 17.23
CA HIS A 65 -18.56 3.73 17.71
C HIS A 65 -19.25 4.93 17.06
N ASP A 66 -20.58 4.86 16.88
CA ASP A 66 -21.38 5.94 16.28
C ASP A 66 -21.18 7.29 16.98
N ASN A 67 -20.92 7.28 18.29
CA ASN A 67 -20.64 8.44 19.12
C ASN A 67 -19.32 9.13 18.75
N ILE A 68 -18.33 8.37 18.26
CA ILE A 68 -16.98 8.86 17.92
C ILE A 68 -16.96 9.47 16.50
N ILE A 69 -17.77 8.93 15.58
CA ILE A 69 -17.89 9.38 14.18
C ILE A 69 -19.23 10.11 13.94
N SER A 70 -19.88 10.58 15.02
CA SER A 70 -21.09 11.39 14.98
C SER A 70 -20.87 12.76 14.31
N ASN A 71 -19.60 13.13 14.11
CA ASN A 71 -19.24 14.32 13.38
C ASN A 71 -19.49 14.10 11.87
N LEU A 72 -20.53 14.76 11.36
CA LEU A 72 -20.92 14.75 9.95
C LEU A 72 -19.77 15.13 9.01
N ASP A 73 -18.81 15.94 9.47
CA ASP A 73 -17.61 16.31 8.71
C ASP A 73 -16.67 15.11 8.52
N ILE A 74 -16.57 14.21 9.50
CA ILE A 74 -15.79 12.97 9.36
C ILE A 74 -16.49 12.02 8.37
N TYR A 75 -17.83 11.96 8.39
CA TYR A 75 -18.57 11.19 7.38
C TYR A 75 -18.39 11.77 5.97
N GLY A 76 -18.42 13.11 5.84
CA GLY A 76 -18.11 13.80 4.58
C GLY A 76 -16.70 13.51 4.09
N LEU A 77 -15.71 13.54 5.00
CA LEU A 77 -14.32 13.22 4.69
C LEU A 77 -14.13 11.77 4.23
N MET A 78 -14.89 10.83 4.81
CA MET A 78 -14.86 9.41 4.41
C MET A 78 -15.47 9.14 3.03
N GLN A 79 -16.26 10.08 2.48
CA GLN A 79 -16.85 9.98 1.14
C GLN A 79 -16.08 10.82 0.12
N ASP A 80 -15.03 11.54 0.55
CA ASP A 80 -14.25 12.43 -0.30
C ASP A 80 -13.15 11.66 -1.04
N GLU A 81 -13.33 11.47 -2.35
CA GLU A 81 -12.35 10.86 -3.25
C GLU A 81 -10.99 11.59 -3.24
N GLU A 82 -10.98 12.90 -3.01
CA GLU A 82 -9.74 13.68 -2.88
C GLU A 82 -9.04 13.43 -1.54
N PHE A 83 -9.79 13.14 -0.47
CA PHE A 83 -9.21 12.65 0.77
C PHE A 83 -8.56 11.28 0.58
N PHE A 84 -9.14 10.38 -0.20
CA PHE A 84 -8.53 9.08 -0.48
C PHE A 84 -7.22 9.19 -1.26
N GLN A 85 -7.00 10.23 -2.06
CA GLN A 85 -5.70 10.47 -2.70
C GLN A 85 -4.59 10.72 -1.67
N ILE A 86 -4.91 11.25 -0.48
CA ILE A 86 -3.97 11.43 0.64
C ILE A 86 -3.46 10.08 1.14
N HIS A 87 -4.18 8.97 0.94
CA HIS A 87 -3.72 7.63 1.32
C HIS A 87 -2.36 7.28 0.68
N SER A 88 -2.06 7.84 -0.50
CA SER A 88 -0.75 7.68 -1.15
C SER A 88 0.42 8.21 -0.30
N ILE A 89 0.15 9.14 0.62
CA ILE A 89 1.11 9.73 1.56
C ILE A 89 1.33 8.80 2.77
N TRP A 90 0.36 7.94 3.11
CA TRP A 90 0.47 7.08 4.29
C TRP A 90 1.52 5.98 4.13
N ALA A 91 1.75 5.51 2.90
CA ALA A 91 2.74 4.47 2.62
C ALA A 91 4.16 4.87 3.08
N PRO A 92 4.74 6.01 2.63
CA PRO A 92 6.06 6.42 3.11
C PRO A 92 6.11 6.73 4.61
N ILE A 93 5.01 7.21 5.21
CA ILE A 93 4.93 7.43 6.67
C ILE A 93 5.03 6.10 7.42
N LYS A 94 4.21 5.11 7.04
CA LYS A 94 4.16 3.80 7.70
C LYS A 94 5.49 3.06 7.58
N GLU A 95 6.12 3.14 6.41
CA GLU A 95 7.43 2.51 6.16
C GLU A 95 8.53 3.16 7.01
N CYS A 96 8.51 4.48 7.15
CA CYS A 96 9.42 5.23 8.04
C CYS A 96 9.25 4.80 9.51
N ILE A 97 8.00 4.77 10.01
CA ILE A 97 7.70 4.35 11.38
C ILE A 97 8.24 2.94 11.65
N ASN A 98 7.95 1.99 10.76
CA ASN A 98 8.36 0.61 10.94
C ASN A 98 9.89 0.45 11.03
N ILE A 99 10.64 1.21 10.23
CA ILE A 99 12.12 1.17 10.26
C ILE A 99 12.68 1.84 11.52
N LEU A 100 12.09 2.96 11.94
CA LEU A 100 12.44 3.61 13.22
C LEU A 100 12.18 2.67 14.41
N GLU A 101 11.04 1.98 14.42
CA GLU A 101 10.68 1.00 15.45
C GLU A 101 11.60 -0.22 15.45
N ALA A 102 12.08 -0.64 14.27
CA ALA A 102 13.03 -1.74 14.14
C ALA A 102 14.42 -1.44 14.74
N LYS A 103 14.69 -0.20 15.16
CA LYS A 103 15.98 0.28 15.73
C LYS A 103 17.20 0.05 14.85
N SER A 104 16.99 -0.28 13.57
CA SER A 104 18.03 -0.44 12.55
C SER A 104 18.13 0.76 11.62
N ALA A 105 17.25 1.76 11.78
CA ALA A 105 17.24 2.98 10.99
C ALA A 105 18.53 3.79 11.18
N SER A 106 19.19 4.11 10.07
CA SER A 106 20.19 5.16 10.03
C SER A 106 19.53 6.53 9.83
N LEU A 107 20.28 7.60 10.11
CA LEU A 107 19.85 8.95 9.78
C LEU A 107 19.62 9.13 8.26
N ALA A 108 20.39 8.42 7.42
CA ALA A 108 20.23 8.45 5.97
C ALA A 108 18.88 7.83 5.54
N ASP A 109 18.45 6.75 6.20
CA ASP A 109 17.12 6.16 5.96
C ASP A 109 16.02 7.17 6.24
N CYS A 110 16.11 7.91 7.36
CA CYS A 110 15.17 8.97 7.71
C CYS A 110 15.09 10.04 6.60
N PHE A 111 16.23 10.48 6.06
CA PHE A 111 16.26 11.43 4.94
C PHE A 111 15.61 10.88 3.67
N VAL A 112 15.88 9.63 3.33
CA VAL A 112 15.25 8.98 2.17
C VAL A 112 13.73 8.92 2.33
N TYR A 113 13.22 8.64 3.54
CA TYR A 113 11.78 8.66 3.79
C TYR A 113 11.19 10.08 3.75
N MET A 114 11.91 11.09 4.23
CA MET A 114 11.49 12.49 4.06
C MET A 114 11.37 12.88 2.59
N ILE A 115 12.31 12.46 1.74
CA ILE A 115 12.23 12.68 0.29
C ILE A 115 11.06 11.92 -0.34
N LYS A 116 10.87 10.63 0.01
CA LYS A 116 9.72 9.82 -0.45
C LYS A 116 8.39 10.49 -0.06
N LEU A 117 8.30 11.02 1.16
CA LEU A 117 7.13 11.72 1.67
C LEU A 117 6.87 13.02 0.90
N ALA A 118 7.90 13.84 0.68
CA ALA A 118 7.80 15.06 -0.13
C ALA A 118 7.29 14.77 -1.55
N VAL A 119 7.81 13.73 -2.19
CA VAL A 119 7.38 13.30 -3.53
C VAL A 119 5.93 12.83 -3.52
N ALA A 120 5.50 12.08 -2.50
CA ALA A 120 4.10 11.65 -2.38
C ALA A 120 3.14 12.84 -2.23
N ILE A 121 3.48 13.83 -1.38
CA ILE A 121 2.72 15.07 -1.23
C ILE A 121 2.68 15.87 -2.55
N PHE A 122 3.81 15.96 -3.25
CA PHE A 122 3.90 16.73 -4.49
C PHE A 122 3.07 16.11 -5.62
N ARG A 123 2.90 14.78 -5.61
CA ARG A 123 2.10 14.02 -6.58
C ARG A 123 0.59 14.16 -6.42
N LEU A 124 0.10 14.70 -5.30
CA LEU A 124 -1.32 15.05 -5.17
C LEU A 124 -1.74 16.01 -6.28
N LEU A 125 -2.99 15.93 -6.75
CA LEU A 125 -3.49 16.87 -7.74
C LEU A 125 -3.45 18.30 -7.18
N SER A 126 -3.13 19.28 -8.03
CA SER A 126 -3.09 20.69 -7.59
C SER A 126 -4.45 21.23 -7.18
N SER A 127 -5.55 20.61 -7.62
CA SER A 127 -6.92 20.92 -7.20
C SER A 127 -7.26 20.38 -5.82
N ASN A 128 -6.48 19.42 -5.30
CA ASN A 128 -6.76 18.77 -4.03
C ASN A 128 -6.64 19.79 -2.88
N PRO A 129 -7.73 20.04 -2.12
CA PRO A 129 -7.77 21.10 -1.11
C PRO A 129 -6.81 20.85 0.06
N TYR A 130 -6.40 19.59 0.26
CA TYR A 130 -5.49 19.20 1.34
C TYR A 130 -4.01 19.37 0.99
N LYS A 131 -3.67 19.52 -0.30
CA LYS A 131 -2.27 19.58 -0.75
C LYS A 131 -1.52 20.76 -0.13
N ALA A 132 -2.13 21.94 -0.08
CA ALA A 132 -1.50 23.13 0.49
C ALA A 132 -1.16 22.92 1.98
N SER A 133 -2.12 22.40 2.75
CA SER A 133 -1.93 22.09 4.17
C SER A 133 -0.86 21.01 4.39
N ALA A 134 -0.85 19.96 3.56
CA ALA A 134 0.17 18.91 3.62
C ALA A 134 1.59 19.46 3.36
N ILE A 135 1.74 20.36 2.37
CA ILE A 135 3.01 21.03 2.09
C ILE A 135 3.44 21.91 3.27
N GLN A 136 2.51 22.68 3.86
CA GLN A 136 2.82 23.55 4.99
C GLN A 136 3.33 22.75 6.20
N ILE A 137 2.64 21.66 6.56
CA ILE A 137 3.03 20.78 7.66
C ILE A 137 4.39 20.14 7.36
N PHE A 138 4.58 19.60 6.15
CA PHE A 138 5.85 19.02 5.75
C PHE A 138 7.00 20.01 5.87
N ASN A 139 6.83 21.23 5.35
CA ASN A 139 7.87 22.26 5.40
C ASN A 139 8.20 22.67 6.83
N HIS A 140 7.18 22.81 7.69
CA HIS A 140 7.39 23.13 9.09
C HIS A 140 8.22 22.05 9.79
N CYS A 141 7.85 20.77 9.66
CA CYS A 141 8.61 19.65 10.22
C CYS A 141 9.99 19.49 9.57
N TYR A 142 10.13 19.80 8.28
CA TYR A 142 11.41 19.74 7.58
C TYR A 142 12.39 20.78 8.11
N LEU A 143 11.93 21.99 8.44
CA LEU A 143 12.78 23.03 9.04
C LEU A 143 13.36 22.59 10.38
N GLU A 144 12.60 21.87 11.20
CA GLU A 144 13.11 21.29 12.46
C GLU A 144 14.19 20.23 12.20
N PHE A 145 14.06 19.48 11.11
CA PHE A 145 15.06 18.51 10.65
C PHE A 145 16.25 19.13 9.92
N GLN A 146 16.15 20.39 9.48
CA GLN A 146 17.17 21.08 8.70
C GLN A 146 18.31 21.59 9.59
N HIS A 147 18.91 20.70 10.38
CA HIS A 147 20.12 21.01 11.11
C HIS A 147 21.35 20.88 10.18
N PRO A 148 22.23 21.90 10.09
CA PRO A 148 23.39 21.89 9.19
C PRO A 148 24.30 20.66 9.36
N ALA A 149 24.42 20.15 10.58
CA ALA A 149 25.21 18.93 10.86
C ALA A 149 24.61 17.67 10.20
N TYR A 150 23.29 17.57 10.08
CA TYR A 150 22.63 16.41 9.46
C TYR A 150 22.76 16.43 7.93
N LEU A 151 22.63 17.61 7.32
CA LEU A 151 22.93 17.82 5.90
C LEU A 151 24.39 17.49 5.58
N LEU A 152 25.32 17.95 6.42
CA LEU A 152 26.74 17.64 6.26
C LEU A 152 27.01 16.14 6.35
N CYS A 153 26.46 15.43 7.34
CA CYS A 153 26.59 13.98 7.44
C CYS A 153 26.04 13.25 6.21
N TYR A 154 24.89 13.67 5.67
CA TYR A 154 24.35 13.11 4.44
C TYR A 154 25.29 13.29 3.25
N PHE A 155 25.80 14.51 3.04
CA PHE A 155 26.76 14.76 1.95
C PHE A 155 28.06 13.99 2.13
N LEU A 156 28.56 13.85 3.36
CA LEU A 156 29.77 13.07 3.65
C LEU A 156 29.56 11.57 3.38
N ILE A 157 28.43 11.00 3.78
CA ILE A 157 28.08 9.60 3.49
C ILE A 157 27.96 9.39 1.97
N LEU A 158 27.27 10.29 1.26
CA LEU A 158 27.13 10.23 -0.20
C LEU A 158 28.49 10.32 -0.91
N ILE A 159 29.39 11.20 -0.44
CA ILE A 159 30.73 11.35 -0.99
C ILE A 159 31.55 10.07 -0.78
N ILE A 160 31.49 9.47 0.42
CA ILE A 160 32.21 8.24 0.74
C ILE A 160 31.73 7.07 -0.13
N GLU A 161 30.41 6.89 -0.29
CA GLU A 161 29.83 5.83 -1.14
C GLU A 161 30.14 6.02 -2.63
N LEU A 162 30.33 7.25 -3.11
CA LEU A 162 30.70 7.53 -4.50
C LEU A 162 32.21 7.43 -4.77
N SER A 163 33.03 7.38 -3.73
CA SER A 163 34.50 7.30 -3.84
C SER A 163 35.09 5.94 -3.43
N THR A 164 34.22 4.96 -3.17
CA THR A 164 34.57 3.53 -3.03
C THR A 164 34.07 2.73 -4.21
#